data_AF-A0A2T5CC55-F1
#
_entry.id   AF-A0A2T5CC55-F1
#
_cell.length_a   1.000
_cell.length_b   1.000
_cell.length_c   1.000
_cell.angle_alpha   90.00
_cell.angle_beta   90.00
_cell.angle_gamma   90.00
#
_symmetry.space_group_name_H-M   'P 1'
#
loop_
_entity.id
_entity.type
_entity.pdbx_description
1 polymer ?
#
loop_
_entity_poly.entity_id
_entity_poly.type
_entity_poly.pdbx_seq_one_letter_code
_entity_poly.pdbx_strand_id
1 'polypeptide(L)'
;MTDLPQSVSESNAVVSRHDTPPGPALYLAEAVPGDPEKNSPSSLEDVLIVFDSGRRWRLWGRDGKRREEDLVKKVLDVSSRGLPVLLGCGLGVALRELLRTTSGPVAVVDKERAIQAVTGSRDLADDPRVLWVDASTPEEALDALTRWQMDHGGLPLRPLLMPLYARLDPEHYKVVLAHLEASSRFDIWARASYPKCRAWPPRVLLLTSQYFLLGEVIGAFQRMDVPHRLLEFTPRETGRTEFVQDLLTAILEFKPDLVLTINHLGVDREGVLMELLEKCRLPLASWFVDNPHLVLYVYTNLVSPWATIFSWDADNVDSLRAMGFEHVHYLPLGTDIHRFRPPSGSANRPESCPDSWRARVSFVGNSMLAKVAARLKAGRFPRPMLLAYREVARSFGDSADDSVREHLRIVFPEVFQCFDALPSVEERLAFETAVTWEATRLYRNRCVQRILPFKPLIAGDKYWKIALRGRPEAWRWHPELSYYSDLPRFYPCSEINFNCTSMQMKGAVNQRVFDVPACGQFLITDQRRQMDELFEPGREVVAYSDPEEIPDLIDFYLHHPLAREKIARAARERVLREHTYDLRMTSLLKTMLAVYG
;
A
#
# COMPACT_ATOMS: atom_id res chain seq x y z
N MET A 1 10.70 -14.15 7.20
CA MET A 1 10.20 -15.13 6.21
C MET A 1 9.98 -14.40 4.91
N THR A 2 10.95 -14.51 4.00
CA THR A 2 10.86 -14.03 2.61
C THR A 2 11.76 -14.96 1.82
N ASP A 3 11.23 -16.11 1.43
CA ASP A 3 11.89 -17.03 0.49
C ASP A 3 11.43 -16.63 -0.92
N LEU A 4 12.39 -16.21 -1.74
CA LEU A 4 12.24 -16.10 -3.19
C LEU A 4 12.44 -17.50 -3.80
N PRO A 5 11.54 -18.02 -4.64
CA PRO A 5 11.80 -19.27 -5.35
C PRO A 5 12.82 -19.05 -6.47
N GLN A 6 13.75 -19.99 -6.54
CA GLN A 6 14.78 -20.13 -7.55
C GLN A 6 14.20 -20.49 -8.92
N SER A 7 14.94 -20.07 -9.94
CA SER A 7 14.85 -20.39 -11.36
C SER A 7 14.56 -21.87 -11.63
N VAL A 8 13.56 -22.13 -12.47
CA VAL A 8 13.32 -23.44 -13.08
C VAL A 8 13.72 -23.39 -14.56
N SER A 9 14.48 -24.40 -14.94
CA SER A 9 15.11 -24.67 -16.22
C SER A 9 14.15 -24.81 -17.40
N GLU A 10 14.59 -24.32 -18.55
CA GLU A 10 14.06 -24.60 -19.88
C GLU A 10 14.13 -26.11 -20.20
N SER A 11 13.02 -26.68 -20.66
CA SER A 11 13.03 -27.93 -21.42
C SER A 11 11.87 -28.00 -22.40
N ASN A 12 12.22 -27.93 -23.69
CA ASN A 12 11.63 -28.57 -24.86
C ASN A 12 10.10 -28.74 -24.92
N ALA A 13 9.44 -27.81 -25.61
CA ALA A 13 8.16 -28.06 -26.27
C ALA A 13 8.33 -28.02 -27.79
N VAL A 14 7.92 -29.12 -28.42
CA VAL A 14 7.92 -29.42 -29.85
C VAL A 14 7.08 -28.38 -30.60
N VAL A 15 7.69 -27.71 -31.57
CA VAL A 15 7.00 -26.77 -32.49
C VAL A 15 6.12 -27.57 -33.45
N SER A 16 4.83 -27.66 -33.11
CA SER A 16 3.77 -28.01 -34.05
C SER A 16 3.61 -26.85 -35.05
N ARG A 17 3.92 -27.11 -36.32
CA ARG A 17 3.53 -26.25 -37.43
C ARG A 17 2.02 -26.38 -37.62
N HIS A 18 1.25 -25.38 -37.21
CA HIS A 18 0.07 -24.85 -37.91
C HIS A 18 -0.52 -23.66 -37.13
N ASP A 19 -1.16 -22.75 -37.87
CA ASP A 19 -1.83 -21.52 -37.44
C ASP A 19 -0.96 -20.28 -37.21
N THR A 20 -0.38 -19.78 -38.31
CA THR A 20 -0.13 -18.35 -38.49
C THR A 20 -1.48 -17.61 -38.49
N PRO A 21 -1.68 -16.55 -37.67
CA PRO A 21 -2.86 -15.71 -37.78
C PRO A 21 -2.89 -15.03 -39.15
N PRO A 22 -4.08 -14.81 -39.76
CA PRO A 22 -4.17 -14.10 -41.02
C PRO A 22 -3.61 -12.67 -40.82
N GLY A 23 -2.55 -12.34 -41.54
CA GLY A 23 -2.03 -10.97 -41.57
C GLY A 23 -3.09 -9.97 -42.06
N PRO A 24 -2.90 -8.66 -41.80
CA PRO A 24 -3.86 -7.63 -42.19
C PRO A 24 -4.15 -7.77 -43.69
N ALA A 25 -5.43 -7.71 -44.06
CA ALA A 25 -5.83 -7.79 -45.46
C ALA A 25 -5.09 -6.70 -46.25
N LEU A 26 -4.19 -7.11 -47.14
CA LEU A 26 -3.54 -6.21 -48.09
C LEU A 26 -4.61 -5.79 -49.10
N TYR A 27 -5.04 -4.53 -49.00
CA TYR A 27 -5.92 -3.90 -49.98
C TYR A 27 -5.31 -2.56 -50.39
N LEU A 28 -5.62 -2.15 -51.61
CA LEU A 28 -5.31 -0.80 -52.10
C LEU A 28 -6.53 0.11 -51.89
N ALA A 29 -6.27 1.38 -51.61
CA ALA A 29 -7.29 2.41 -51.56
C ALA A 29 -7.08 3.37 -52.74
N GLU A 30 -8.16 3.69 -53.45
CA GLU A 30 -8.14 4.57 -54.61
C GLU A 30 -9.12 5.73 -54.41
N ALA A 31 -8.70 6.94 -54.77
CA ALA A 31 -9.55 8.13 -54.74
C ALA A 31 -10.67 8.01 -55.77
N VAL A 32 -11.90 8.29 -55.35
CA VAL A 32 -13.04 8.43 -56.26
C VAL A 32 -13.31 9.93 -56.42
N PRO A 33 -12.96 10.52 -57.57
CA PRO A 33 -13.25 11.92 -57.83
C PRO A 33 -14.75 12.15 -58.00
N GLY A 34 -15.21 13.34 -57.63
CA GLY A 34 -16.59 13.74 -57.81
C GLY A 34 -16.99 13.98 -59.26
N ASP A 35 -18.30 14.10 -59.48
CA ASP A 35 -18.90 14.29 -60.80
C ASP A 35 -18.37 15.58 -61.47
N PRO A 36 -17.69 15.51 -62.64
CA PRO A 36 -17.11 16.67 -63.30
C PRO A 36 -18.13 17.73 -63.72
N GLU A 37 -19.43 17.40 -63.79
CA GLU A 37 -20.51 18.36 -64.11
C GLU A 37 -20.88 19.30 -62.95
N LYS A 38 -20.39 19.05 -61.72
CA LYS A 38 -20.61 19.92 -60.55
C LYS A 38 -19.36 20.73 -60.19
N ASN A 39 -18.87 21.59 -61.09
CA ASN A 39 -18.00 22.76 -60.85
C ASN A 39 -16.97 22.75 -59.68
N SER A 40 -16.35 21.61 -59.35
CA SER A 40 -15.21 21.53 -58.42
C SER A 40 -14.32 20.34 -58.75
N PRO A 41 -13.39 20.46 -59.72
CA PRO A 41 -12.60 19.35 -60.29
C PRO A 41 -11.53 18.72 -59.36
N SER A 42 -11.62 18.85 -58.04
CA SER A 42 -10.59 18.35 -57.11
C SER A 42 -11.11 17.82 -55.78
N SER A 43 -12.43 17.68 -55.59
CA SER A 43 -12.98 17.22 -54.31
C SER A 43 -13.10 15.69 -54.29
N LEU A 44 -12.33 15.02 -53.43
CA LEU A 44 -12.51 13.60 -53.10
C LEU A 44 -13.96 13.37 -52.65
N GLU A 45 -14.70 12.49 -53.33
CA GLU A 45 -16.08 12.16 -52.98
C GLU A 45 -16.19 10.88 -52.15
N ASP A 46 -15.37 9.88 -52.45
CA ASP A 46 -15.38 8.58 -51.77
C ASP A 46 -14.02 7.88 -51.95
N VAL A 47 -13.84 6.75 -51.28
CA VAL A 47 -12.66 5.88 -51.45
C VAL A 47 -13.10 4.50 -51.91
N LEU A 48 -12.44 3.98 -52.94
CA LEU A 48 -12.61 2.62 -53.41
C LEU A 48 -11.54 1.71 -52.77
N ILE A 49 -11.98 0.67 -52.10
CA ILE A 49 -11.11 -0.36 -51.50
C ILE A 49 -11.05 -1.56 -52.44
N VAL A 50 -9.86 -1.86 -52.93
CA VAL A 50 -9.59 -2.92 -53.90
C VAL A 50 -8.77 -4.01 -53.22
N PHE A 51 -9.37 -5.19 -53.04
CA PHE A 51 -8.70 -6.34 -52.45
C PHE A 51 -7.93 -7.12 -53.52
N ASP A 52 -6.89 -7.83 -53.11
CA ASP A 52 -6.12 -8.73 -54.00
C ASP A 52 -6.98 -9.78 -54.72
N SER A 53 -8.12 -10.15 -54.11
CA SER A 53 -9.14 -11.03 -54.71
C SER A 53 -9.92 -10.41 -55.88
N GLY A 54 -9.68 -9.14 -56.22
CA GLY A 54 -10.46 -8.38 -57.20
C GLY A 54 -11.80 -7.84 -56.66
N ARG A 55 -12.17 -8.19 -55.41
CA ARG A 55 -13.35 -7.63 -54.74
C ARG A 55 -13.15 -6.12 -54.53
N ARG A 56 -14.23 -5.35 -54.71
CA ARG A 56 -14.21 -3.89 -54.54
C ARG A 56 -15.27 -3.46 -53.53
N TRP A 57 -14.86 -2.70 -52.52
CA TRP A 57 -15.77 -2.05 -51.57
C TRP A 57 -15.68 -0.54 -51.71
N ARG A 58 -16.77 0.15 -51.42
CA ARG A 58 -16.80 1.60 -51.27
C ARG A 58 -16.70 1.92 -49.79
N LEU A 59 -15.96 2.97 -49.42
CA LEU A 59 -15.90 3.46 -48.04
C LEU A 59 -17.30 3.84 -47.56
N TRP A 60 -17.97 4.71 -48.31
CA TRP A 60 -19.38 5.05 -48.07
C TRP A 60 -20.28 4.90 -49.28
N GLY A 61 -19.76 5.10 -50.50
CA GLY A 61 -20.54 5.24 -51.72
C GLY A 61 -21.06 6.67 -51.90
N ARG A 62 -22.18 6.83 -52.62
CA ARG A 62 -22.83 8.13 -52.80
C ARG A 62 -23.21 8.74 -51.44
N ASP A 63 -23.06 10.06 -51.35
CA ASP A 63 -23.35 10.87 -50.15
C ASP A 63 -22.45 10.57 -48.93
N GLY A 64 -21.22 10.07 -49.14
CA GLY A 64 -20.31 9.70 -48.05
C GLY A 64 -20.04 10.81 -47.05
N LYS A 65 -19.81 12.05 -47.51
CA LYS A 65 -19.63 13.22 -46.64
C LYS A 65 -20.83 13.46 -45.72
N ARG A 66 -22.05 13.42 -46.27
CA ARG A 66 -23.30 13.58 -45.51
C ARG A 66 -23.50 12.47 -44.49
N ARG A 67 -23.13 11.22 -44.82
CA ARG A 67 -23.24 10.08 -43.89
C ARG A 67 -22.30 10.22 -42.70
N GLU A 68 -21.10 10.77 -42.89
CA GLU A 68 -20.19 11.10 -41.80
C GLU A 68 -20.70 12.25 -40.93
N GLU A 69 -21.29 13.30 -41.52
CA GLU A 69 -21.97 14.36 -40.75
C GLU A 69 -23.11 13.81 -39.90
N ASP A 70 -23.91 12.90 -40.46
CA ASP A 70 -25.03 12.27 -39.75
C ASP A 70 -24.57 11.32 -38.62
N LEU A 71 -23.36 10.76 -38.69
CA LEU A 71 -22.75 10.04 -37.56
C LEU A 71 -22.51 10.98 -36.37
N VAL A 72 -21.99 12.17 -36.61
CA VAL A 72 -21.68 13.15 -35.56
C VAL A 72 -22.96 13.68 -34.90
N LYS A 73 -24.01 13.96 -35.70
CA LYS A 73 -25.30 14.42 -35.18
C LYS A 73 -25.89 13.46 -34.15
N LYS A 74 -25.75 12.15 -34.34
CA LYS A 74 -26.24 11.13 -33.38
C LYS A 74 -25.60 11.23 -31.99
N VAL A 75 -24.38 11.75 -31.90
CA VAL A 75 -23.66 11.93 -30.63
C VAL A 75 -23.90 13.32 -30.04
N LEU A 76 -24.02 14.36 -30.87
CA LEU A 76 -24.27 15.73 -30.42
C LEU A 76 -25.72 15.97 -29.94
N ASP A 77 -26.71 15.21 -30.43
CA ASP A 77 -28.12 15.36 -30.08
C ASP A 77 -28.45 14.85 -28.65
N VAL A 78 -27.52 14.13 -28.02
CA VAL A 78 -27.64 13.66 -26.64
C VAL A 78 -26.88 14.63 -25.73
N SER A 79 -27.60 15.42 -24.93
CA SER A 79 -27.10 16.41 -23.96
C SER A 79 -26.20 15.86 -22.82
N SER A 80 -25.57 14.70 -23.00
CA SER A 80 -24.74 14.02 -21.99
C SER A 80 -23.23 14.27 -22.20
N ARG A 81 -22.51 14.62 -21.13
CA ARG A 81 -21.04 14.61 -21.07
C ARG A 81 -20.48 13.25 -21.50
N GLY A 82 -19.44 13.23 -22.34
CA GLY A 82 -18.73 12.02 -22.77
C GLY A 82 -17.57 12.33 -23.71
N LEU A 83 -16.67 11.37 -23.88
CA LEU A 83 -15.48 11.48 -24.71
C LEU A 83 -15.71 10.78 -26.06
N PRO A 84 -15.79 11.51 -27.19
CA PRO A 84 -16.04 10.91 -28.49
C PRO A 84 -14.83 10.10 -28.98
N VAL A 85 -15.09 8.89 -29.47
CA VAL A 85 -14.09 7.97 -30.03
C VAL A 85 -14.52 7.53 -31.43
N LEU A 86 -13.84 8.00 -32.47
CA LEU A 86 -14.07 7.53 -33.84
C LEU A 86 -13.35 6.20 -34.07
N LEU A 87 -14.08 5.19 -34.54
CA LEU A 87 -13.51 3.92 -35.01
C LEU A 87 -13.46 3.96 -36.53
N GLY A 88 -12.29 4.36 -37.04
CA GLY A 88 -12.05 4.78 -38.41
C GLY A 88 -12.28 6.27 -38.64
N CYS A 89 -11.36 6.92 -39.36
CA CYS A 89 -11.44 8.35 -39.69
C CYS A 89 -12.09 8.63 -41.06
N GLY A 90 -12.10 7.65 -41.96
CA GLY A 90 -12.78 7.73 -43.26
C GLY A 90 -12.34 8.94 -44.09
N LEU A 91 -13.32 9.71 -44.59
CA LEU A 91 -13.09 10.95 -45.34
C LEU A 91 -12.63 12.12 -44.43
N GLY A 92 -12.54 11.90 -43.12
CA GLY A 92 -12.18 12.89 -42.11
C GLY A 92 -13.25 13.96 -41.89
N VAL A 93 -14.47 13.79 -42.41
CA VAL A 93 -15.56 14.77 -42.26
C VAL A 93 -16.11 14.70 -40.84
N ALA A 94 -16.32 13.49 -40.31
CA ALA A 94 -16.81 13.32 -38.93
C ALA A 94 -15.88 13.96 -37.89
N LEU A 95 -14.55 13.76 -38.03
CA LEU A 95 -13.57 14.34 -37.11
C LEU A 95 -13.55 15.87 -37.20
N ARG A 96 -13.54 16.44 -38.42
CA ARG A 96 -13.58 17.90 -38.62
C ARG A 96 -14.84 18.51 -38.01
N GLU A 97 -15.99 17.85 -38.17
CA GLU A 97 -17.25 18.32 -37.60
C GLU A 97 -17.24 18.26 -36.06
N LEU A 98 -16.71 17.19 -35.45
CA LEU A 98 -16.51 17.12 -33.99
C LEU A 98 -15.60 18.23 -33.48
N LEU A 99 -14.47 18.47 -34.14
CA LEU A 99 -13.52 19.52 -33.76
C LEU A 99 -14.08 20.94 -33.93
N ARG A 100 -15.04 21.12 -34.85
CA ARG A 100 -15.74 22.39 -35.08
C ARG A 100 -16.86 22.64 -34.06
N THR A 101 -17.57 21.58 -33.67
CA THR A 101 -18.77 21.66 -32.83
C THR A 101 -18.50 21.47 -31.34
N THR A 102 -17.37 20.86 -30.99
CA THR A 102 -16.97 20.59 -29.60
C THR A 102 -15.64 21.27 -29.27
N SER A 103 -15.53 21.80 -28.05
CA SER A 103 -14.27 22.34 -27.52
C SER A 103 -13.43 21.28 -26.78
N GLY A 104 -13.96 20.07 -26.64
CA GLY A 104 -13.35 18.98 -25.87
C GLY A 104 -12.39 18.10 -26.70
N PRO A 105 -11.72 17.15 -26.04
CA PRO A 105 -10.80 16.21 -26.68
C PRO A 105 -11.57 15.14 -27.47
N VAL A 106 -10.96 14.61 -28.53
CA VAL A 106 -11.52 13.56 -29.40
C VAL A 106 -10.48 12.47 -29.62
N ALA A 107 -10.87 11.20 -29.60
CA ALA A 107 -9.99 10.10 -29.97
C ALA A 107 -10.37 9.49 -31.32
N VAL A 108 -9.37 8.99 -32.05
CA VAL A 108 -9.52 8.29 -33.32
C VAL A 108 -8.72 6.98 -33.23
N VAL A 109 -9.39 5.85 -33.43
CA VAL A 109 -8.76 4.54 -33.60
C VAL A 109 -8.80 4.20 -35.09
N ASP A 110 -7.66 4.29 -35.75
CA ASP A 110 -7.55 4.03 -37.18
C ASP A 110 -6.13 3.58 -37.54
N LYS A 111 -6.01 2.30 -37.92
CA LYS A 111 -4.76 1.69 -38.40
C LYS A 111 -4.69 1.55 -39.94
N GLU A 112 -5.71 2.00 -40.66
CA GLU A 112 -5.86 1.81 -42.11
C GLU A 112 -5.07 2.83 -42.94
N ARG A 113 -3.74 2.68 -42.97
CA ARG A 113 -2.82 3.62 -43.64
C ARG A 113 -3.14 3.87 -45.12
N ALA A 114 -3.65 2.87 -45.85
CA ALA A 114 -4.01 3.02 -47.25
C ALA A 114 -5.16 4.03 -47.44
N ILE A 115 -6.18 3.97 -46.58
CA ILE A 115 -7.32 4.91 -46.61
C ILE A 115 -6.85 6.29 -46.18
N GLN A 116 -6.02 6.37 -45.15
CA GLN A 116 -5.46 7.63 -44.63
C GLN A 116 -4.66 8.37 -45.71
N ALA A 117 -3.83 7.66 -46.49
CA ALA A 117 -3.02 8.26 -47.55
C ALA A 117 -3.86 8.88 -48.68
N VAL A 118 -4.99 8.28 -49.02
CA VAL A 118 -5.90 8.79 -50.06
C VAL A 118 -6.75 9.96 -49.56
N THR A 119 -7.14 9.91 -48.29
CA THR A 119 -8.08 10.88 -47.70
C THR A 119 -7.39 12.10 -47.11
N GLY A 120 -6.11 12.01 -46.80
CA GLY A 120 -5.39 13.02 -46.02
C GLY A 120 -5.90 13.11 -44.56
N SER A 121 -6.68 12.14 -44.11
CA SER A 121 -7.33 12.20 -42.79
C SER A 121 -6.34 12.16 -41.62
N ARG A 122 -5.13 11.61 -41.83
CA ARG A 122 -4.07 11.54 -40.82
C ARG A 122 -3.54 12.92 -40.41
N ASP A 123 -3.60 13.90 -41.30
CA ASP A 123 -3.14 15.28 -41.04
C ASP A 123 -3.93 15.94 -39.90
N LEU A 124 -5.15 15.46 -39.63
CA LEU A 124 -5.99 15.93 -38.52
C LEU A 124 -5.47 15.52 -37.14
N ALA A 125 -4.50 14.62 -37.07
CA ALA A 125 -3.89 14.22 -35.80
C ALA A 125 -2.96 15.28 -35.20
N ASP A 126 -2.59 16.30 -35.98
CA ASP A 126 -1.77 17.42 -35.49
C ASP A 126 -2.57 18.41 -34.63
N ASP A 127 -3.91 18.31 -34.58
CA ASP A 127 -4.72 19.09 -33.64
C ASP A 127 -4.46 18.60 -32.20
N PRO A 128 -4.09 19.48 -31.26
CA PRO A 128 -3.73 19.09 -29.89
C PRO A 128 -4.89 18.46 -29.10
N ARG A 129 -6.13 18.56 -29.59
CA ARG A 129 -7.30 17.92 -28.99
C ARG A 129 -7.49 16.48 -29.45
N VAL A 130 -6.74 16.02 -30.44
CA VAL A 130 -6.91 14.70 -31.06
C VAL A 130 -5.91 13.71 -30.50
N LEU A 131 -6.43 12.65 -29.87
CA LEU A 131 -5.65 11.43 -29.66
C LEU A 131 -5.80 10.53 -30.89
N TRP A 132 -4.72 10.29 -31.62
CA TRP A 132 -4.70 9.30 -32.69
C TRP A 132 -4.08 8.00 -32.23
N VAL A 133 -4.80 6.89 -32.40
CA VAL A 133 -4.40 5.54 -32.02
C VAL A 133 -4.30 4.69 -33.28
N ASP A 134 -3.07 4.43 -33.73
CA ASP A 134 -2.74 3.58 -34.88
C ASP A 134 -2.28 2.17 -34.45
N ALA A 135 -2.75 1.73 -33.28
CA ALA A 135 -2.46 0.43 -32.69
C ALA A 135 -2.84 -0.73 -33.61
N SER A 136 -1.99 -1.76 -33.62
CA SER A 136 -2.18 -2.92 -34.52
C SER A 136 -3.17 -3.93 -33.94
N THR A 137 -3.25 -4.01 -32.62
CA THR A 137 -4.08 -4.93 -31.84
C THR A 137 -5.17 -4.17 -31.06
N PRO A 138 -6.33 -4.81 -30.78
CA PRO A 138 -7.37 -4.19 -29.98
C PRO A 138 -6.92 -3.88 -28.55
N GLU A 139 -6.04 -4.70 -27.95
CA GLU A 139 -5.52 -4.50 -26.59
C GLU A 139 -4.72 -3.19 -26.49
N GLU A 140 -3.78 -2.96 -27.42
CA GLU A 140 -3.00 -1.72 -27.48
C GLU A 140 -3.90 -0.49 -27.65
N ALA A 141 -4.96 -0.61 -28.46
CA ALA A 141 -5.93 0.46 -28.65
C ALA A 141 -6.71 0.76 -27.37
N LEU A 142 -7.17 -0.28 -26.67
CA LEU A 142 -7.91 -0.15 -25.41
C LEU A 142 -7.05 0.44 -24.29
N ASP A 143 -5.78 0.07 -24.20
CA ASP A 143 -4.85 0.63 -23.22
C ASP A 143 -4.61 2.13 -23.44
N ALA A 144 -4.47 2.55 -24.70
CA ALA A 144 -4.33 3.96 -25.05
C ALA A 144 -5.60 4.75 -24.73
N LEU A 145 -6.77 4.22 -25.08
CA LEU A 145 -8.06 4.84 -24.78
C LEU A 145 -8.35 4.90 -23.28
N THR A 146 -7.95 3.89 -22.50
CA THR A 146 -8.13 3.85 -21.05
C THR A 146 -7.28 4.92 -20.36
N ARG A 147 -6.00 5.04 -20.74
CA ARG A 147 -5.11 6.11 -20.26
C ARG A 147 -5.70 7.48 -20.57
N TRP A 148 -6.09 7.68 -21.82
CA TRP A 148 -6.72 8.94 -22.25
C TRP A 148 -8.04 9.23 -21.55
N GLN A 149 -8.86 8.22 -21.27
CA GLN A 149 -10.09 8.36 -20.48
C GLN A 149 -9.77 8.87 -19.07
N MET A 150 -8.72 8.32 -18.44
CA MET A 150 -8.30 8.72 -17.10
C MET A 150 -7.76 10.16 -17.08
N ASP A 151 -6.93 10.54 -18.06
CA ASP A 151 -6.39 11.89 -18.22
C ASP A 151 -7.50 12.95 -18.37
N HIS A 152 -8.67 12.54 -18.88
CA HIS A 152 -9.82 13.41 -19.11
C HIS A 152 -10.97 13.17 -18.11
N GLY A 153 -10.62 12.80 -16.87
CA GLY A 153 -11.57 12.79 -15.75
C GLY A 153 -12.51 11.57 -15.73
N GLY A 154 -12.17 10.48 -16.42
CA GLY A 154 -12.91 9.23 -16.37
C GLY A 154 -14.29 9.28 -17.04
N LEU A 155 -14.51 10.27 -17.92
CA LEU A 155 -15.78 10.44 -18.64
C LEU A 155 -16.08 9.21 -19.52
N PRO A 156 -17.36 8.86 -19.75
CA PRO A 156 -17.71 7.69 -20.55
C PRO A 156 -17.25 7.87 -22.00
N LEU A 157 -16.62 6.84 -22.55
CA LEU A 157 -16.24 6.78 -23.96
C LEU A 157 -17.48 6.61 -24.83
N ARG A 158 -17.57 7.38 -25.92
CA ARG A 158 -18.71 7.41 -26.84
C ARG A 158 -18.25 6.98 -28.23
N PRO A 159 -18.36 5.69 -28.56
CA PRO A 159 -17.86 5.19 -29.84
C PRO A 159 -18.73 5.64 -31.01
N LEU A 160 -18.07 6.04 -32.09
CA LEU A 160 -18.62 6.38 -33.40
C LEU A 160 -18.01 5.44 -34.43
N LEU A 161 -18.72 4.37 -34.77
CA LEU A 161 -18.22 3.38 -35.72
C LEU A 161 -18.47 3.81 -37.17
N MET A 162 -17.40 3.84 -37.96
CA MET A 162 -17.51 3.84 -39.42
C MET A 162 -17.78 2.41 -39.94
N PRO A 163 -18.90 2.15 -40.63
CA PRO A 163 -19.36 0.78 -40.92
C PRO A 163 -18.37 -0.09 -41.71
N LEU A 164 -17.57 0.50 -42.60
CA LEU A 164 -16.60 -0.25 -43.38
C LEU A 164 -15.47 -0.81 -42.49
N TYR A 165 -15.02 -0.06 -41.48
CA TYR A 165 -13.88 -0.44 -40.65
C TYR A 165 -14.15 -1.74 -39.87
N ALA A 166 -15.36 -1.90 -39.31
CA ALA A 166 -15.80 -3.15 -38.70
C ALA A 166 -15.88 -4.36 -39.66
N ARG A 167 -15.77 -4.13 -40.97
CA ARG A 167 -15.71 -5.16 -42.01
C ARG A 167 -14.29 -5.38 -42.53
N LEU A 168 -13.42 -4.37 -42.49
CA LEU A 168 -12.01 -4.48 -42.87
C LEU A 168 -11.25 -5.34 -41.87
N ASP A 169 -11.45 -5.06 -40.59
CA ASP A 169 -10.88 -5.86 -39.50
C ASP A 169 -11.91 -6.02 -38.35
N PRO A 170 -12.77 -7.03 -38.43
CA PRO A 170 -13.76 -7.30 -37.39
C PRO A 170 -13.13 -7.58 -36.02
N GLU A 171 -12.00 -8.28 -35.97
CA GLU A 171 -11.31 -8.67 -34.72
C GLU A 171 -10.68 -7.47 -34.01
N HIS A 172 -10.34 -6.42 -34.74
CA HIS A 172 -9.89 -5.17 -34.14
C HIS A 172 -11.08 -4.25 -33.80
N TYR A 173 -11.81 -3.75 -34.80
CA TYR A 173 -12.76 -2.65 -34.59
C TYR A 173 -14.03 -3.07 -33.86
N LYS A 174 -14.53 -4.31 -34.01
CA LYS A 174 -15.72 -4.75 -33.27
C LYS A 174 -15.41 -5.06 -31.81
N VAL A 175 -14.22 -5.58 -31.52
CA VAL A 175 -13.75 -5.84 -30.15
C VAL A 175 -13.61 -4.52 -29.40
N VAL A 176 -12.95 -3.53 -30.00
CA VAL A 176 -12.85 -2.18 -29.43
C VAL A 176 -14.25 -1.59 -29.22
N LEU A 177 -15.13 -1.62 -30.23
CA LEU A 177 -16.51 -1.12 -30.11
C LEU A 177 -17.27 -1.75 -28.94
N ALA A 178 -17.26 -3.08 -28.83
CA ALA A 178 -17.97 -3.80 -27.78
C ALA A 178 -17.49 -3.40 -26.38
N HIS A 179 -16.18 -3.19 -26.21
CA HIS A 179 -15.60 -2.73 -24.95
C HIS A 179 -16.01 -1.28 -24.62
N LEU A 180 -15.99 -0.39 -25.61
CA LEU A 180 -16.41 1.01 -25.43
C LEU A 180 -17.89 1.13 -25.11
N GLU A 181 -18.75 0.34 -25.77
CA GLU A 181 -20.18 0.28 -25.46
C GLU A 181 -20.45 -0.26 -24.05
N ALA A 182 -19.68 -1.25 -23.59
CA ALA A 182 -19.73 -1.74 -22.22
C ALA A 182 -19.34 -0.65 -21.21
N SER A 183 -18.21 0.05 -21.44
CA SER A 183 -17.75 1.17 -20.60
C SER A 183 -18.79 2.30 -20.50
N SER A 184 -19.49 2.62 -21.60
CA SER A 184 -20.49 3.70 -21.64
C SER A 184 -21.76 3.44 -20.80
N ARG A 185 -22.05 2.18 -20.45
CA ARG A 185 -23.20 1.78 -19.61
C ARG A 185 -22.90 1.79 -18.12
N PHE A 186 -21.64 1.93 -17.74
CA PHE A 186 -21.17 1.86 -16.36
C PHE A 186 -20.63 3.24 -15.94
N ASP A 187 -21.52 4.16 -15.57
CA ASP A 187 -21.12 5.33 -14.78
C ASP A 187 -20.79 4.87 -13.34
N ILE A 188 -19.64 4.22 -13.21
CA ILE A 188 -19.13 3.64 -11.96
C ILE A 188 -19.01 4.73 -10.91
N TRP A 189 -18.63 5.95 -11.31
CA TRP A 189 -18.43 7.08 -10.41
C TRP A 189 -19.75 7.57 -9.81
N ALA A 190 -20.81 7.71 -10.60
CA ALA A 190 -22.12 8.04 -10.07
C ALA A 190 -22.64 6.96 -9.11
N ARG A 191 -22.36 5.68 -9.38
CA ARG A 191 -22.78 4.56 -8.52
C ARG A 191 -21.93 4.43 -7.24
N ALA A 192 -20.67 4.82 -7.30
CA ALA A 192 -19.76 4.88 -6.15
C ALA A 192 -20.00 6.13 -5.29
N SER A 193 -20.71 7.14 -5.81
CA SER A 193 -21.10 8.35 -5.09
C SER A 193 -22.33 8.10 -4.22
N TYR A 194 -22.10 7.69 -2.97
CA TYR A 194 -23.13 7.58 -1.93
C TYR A 194 -22.62 8.22 -0.63
N PRO A 195 -23.52 8.66 0.27
CA PRO A 195 -23.12 9.19 1.57
C PRO A 195 -22.33 8.15 2.36
N LYS A 196 -21.14 8.53 2.83
CA LYS A 196 -20.27 7.72 3.68
C LYS A 196 -20.42 8.11 5.14
N CYS A 197 -20.05 7.21 6.04
CA CYS A 197 -19.84 7.50 7.46
C CYS A 197 -21.10 8.05 8.17
N ARG A 198 -22.31 7.66 7.74
CA ARG A 198 -23.58 8.20 8.28
C ARG A 198 -24.11 7.52 9.53
N ALA A 199 -23.66 6.31 9.82
CA ALA A 199 -24.18 5.51 10.91
C ALA A 199 -23.08 4.66 11.57
N TRP A 200 -23.32 4.31 12.83
CA TRP A 200 -22.51 3.35 13.57
C TRP A 200 -23.14 1.95 13.49
N PRO A 201 -22.33 0.89 13.29
CA PRO A 201 -20.93 0.90 12.88
C PRO A 201 -20.77 1.17 11.37
N PRO A 202 -19.67 1.83 10.93
CA PRO A 202 -19.39 2.01 9.51
C PRO A 202 -19.00 0.68 8.84
N ARG A 203 -19.22 0.57 7.53
CA ARG A 203 -18.77 -0.54 6.68
C ARG A 203 -17.31 -0.32 6.29
N VAL A 204 -16.43 -1.26 6.62
CA VAL A 204 -14.97 -1.08 6.44
C VAL A 204 -14.42 -2.00 5.36
N LEU A 205 -13.76 -1.43 4.35
CA LEU A 205 -12.95 -2.21 3.40
C LEU A 205 -11.51 -2.29 3.93
N LEU A 206 -11.01 -3.50 4.19
CA LEU A 206 -9.67 -3.75 4.73
C LEU A 206 -8.69 -4.10 3.60
N LEU A 207 -7.65 -3.31 3.40
CA LEU A 207 -6.54 -3.65 2.51
C LEU A 207 -5.55 -4.54 3.24
N THR A 208 -5.16 -5.68 2.63
CA THR A 208 -4.27 -6.64 3.30
C THR A 208 -3.24 -7.34 2.41
N SER A 209 -2.06 -7.55 2.98
CA SER A 209 -1.00 -8.43 2.47
C SER A 209 -0.51 -9.42 3.54
N GLN A 210 -1.41 -9.92 4.40
CA GLN A 210 -1.11 -10.86 5.50
C GLN A 210 -0.26 -10.28 6.66
N TYR A 211 -0.39 -8.98 6.97
CA TYR A 211 0.27 -8.38 8.13
C TYR A 211 -0.37 -8.86 9.44
N PHE A 212 0.44 -9.28 10.43
CA PHE A 212 -0.09 -9.99 11.60
C PHE A 212 -1.14 -9.18 12.36
N LEU A 213 -0.95 -7.88 12.59
CA LEU A 213 -1.85 -7.05 13.38
C LEU A 213 -3.28 -6.99 12.81
N LEU A 214 -3.45 -7.26 11.52
CA LEU A 214 -4.76 -7.29 10.89
C LEU A 214 -5.68 -8.36 11.49
N GLY A 215 -5.14 -9.48 11.96
CA GLY A 215 -5.94 -10.50 12.65
C GLY A 215 -6.60 -9.96 13.93
N GLU A 216 -5.94 -9.02 14.61
CA GLU A 216 -6.46 -8.38 15.81
C GLU A 216 -7.54 -7.33 15.47
N VAL A 217 -7.37 -6.60 14.36
CA VAL A 217 -8.38 -5.68 13.80
C VAL A 217 -9.64 -6.45 13.39
N ILE A 218 -9.48 -7.55 12.65
CA ILE A 218 -10.59 -8.42 12.23
C ILE A 218 -11.29 -9.00 13.45
N GLY A 219 -10.53 -9.51 14.43
CA GLY A 219 -11.08 -10.05 15.67
C GLY A 219 -11.91 -9.00 16.44
N ALA A 220 -11.43 -7.76 16.54
CA ALA A 220 -12.17 -6.66 17.14
C ALA A 220 -13.44 -6.32 16.36
N PHE A 221 -13.36 -6.22 15.03
CA PHE A 221 -14.54 -5.97 14.19
C PHE A 221 -15.60 -7.06 14.30
N GLN A 222 -15.21 -8.32 14.36
CA GLN A 222 -16.14 -9.44 14.56
C GLN A 222 -16.84 -9.35 15.91
N ARG A 223 -16.14 -8.98 16.99
CA ARG A 223 -16.74 -8.82 18.32
C ARG A 223 -17.65 -7.59 18.43
N MET A 224 -17.34 -6.55 17.68
CA MET A 224 -18.09 -5.29 17.64
C MET A 224 -19.22 -5.28 16.60
N ASP A 225 -19.44 -6.40 15.88
CA ASP A 225 -20.37 -6.51 14.76
C ASP A 225 -20.17 -5.42 13.68
N VAL A 226 -18.91 -5.02 13.43
CA VAL A 226 -18.55 -4.06 12.38
C VAL A 226 -18.53 -4.79 11.03
N PRO A 227 -19.38 -4.39 10.05
CA PRO A 227 -19.36 -4.99 8.73
C PRO A 227 -18.02 -4.70 8.04
N HIS A 228 -17.32 -5.74 7.62
CA HIS A 228 -16.04 -5.58 6.92
C HIS A 228 -15.86 -6.55 5.76
N ARG A 229 -15.11 -6.13 4.75
CA ARG A 229 -14.67 -6.96 3.61
C ARG A 229 -13.17 -6.83 3.46
N LEU A 230 -12.50 -7.94 3.18
CA LEU A 230 -11.07 -7.96 2.91
C LEU A 230 -10.82 -7.79 1.41
N LEU A 231 -9.80 -7.02 1.07
CA LEU A 231 -9.24 -6.92 -0.28
C LEU A 231 -7.75 -7.27 -0.18
N GLU A 232 -7.40 -8.45 -0.69
CA GLU A 232 -6.02 -8.95 -0.70
C GLU A 232 -5.25 -8.37 -1.89
N PHE A 233 -3.97 -8.10 -1.68
CA PHE A 233 -3.05 -7.69 -2.73
C PHE A 233 -1.66 -8.27 -2.48
N THR A 234 -0.87 -8.48 -3.53
CA THR A 234 0.58 -8.58 -3.38
C THR A 234 1.25 -7.21 -3.57
N PRO A 235 2.39 -6.93 -2.93
CA PRO A 235 3.08 -5.63 -3.07
C PRO A 235 3.50 -5.26 -4.50
N ARG A 236 3.41 -6.18 -5.46
CA ARG A 236 3.70 -5.93 -6.89
C ARG A 236 2.43 -5.65 -7.72
N GLU A 237 1.26 -5.82 -7.15
CA GLU A 237 -0.05 -5.73 -7.83
C GLU A 237 -0.81 -4.44 -7.53
N THR A 238 -0.39 -3.67 -6.52
CA THR A 238 -1.00 -2.37 -6.23
C THR A 238 -0.82 -1.44 -7.44
N GLY A 239 -1.93 -0.94 -8.00
CA GLY A 239 -1.93 -0.15 -9.24
C GLY A 239 -2.08 -0.95 -10.54
N ARG A 240 -2.15 -2.29 -10.50
CA ARG A 240 -2.49 -3.10 -11.68
C ARG A 240 -4.00 -3.10 -11.94
N THR A 241 -4.36 -3.27 -13.21
CA THR A 241 -5.75 -3.31 -13.68
C THR A 241 -6.64 -4.26 -12.88
N GLU A 242 -6.13 -5.45 -12.52
CA GLU A 242 -6.86 -6.47 -11.75
C GLU A 242 -7.22 -5.97 -10.33
N PHE A 243 -6.26 -5.41 -9.59
CA PHE A 243 -6.50 -4.87 -8.26
C PHE A 243 -7.52 -3.70 -8.28
N VAL A 244 -7.42 -2.82 -9.29
CA VAL A 244 -8.36 -1.72 -9.47
C VAL A 244 -9.77 -2.25 -9.75
N GLN A 245 -9.91 -3.30 -10.56
CA GLN A 245 -11.20 -3.94 -10.83
C GLN A 245 -11.80 -4.57 -9.58
N ASP A 246 -11.01 -5.28 -8.79
CA ASP A 246 -11.47 -5.91 -7.54
C ASP A 246 -11.89 -4.86 -6.50
N LEU A 247 -11.13 -3.77 -6.40
CA LEU A 247 -11.46 -2.63 -5.54
C LEU A 247 -12.78 -1.98 -5.96
N LEU A 248 -12.95 -1.66 -7.24
CA LEU A 248 -14.19 -1.07 -7.74
C LEU A 248 -15.39 -2.01 -7.53
N THR A 249 -15.21 -3.31 -7.77
CA THR A 249 -16.23 -4.34 -7.51
C THR A 249 -16.61 -4.36 -6.03
N ALA A 250 -15.61 -4.37 -5.13
CA ALA A 250 -15.85 -4.29 -3.70
C ALA A 250 -16.57 -2.99 -3.31
N ILE A 251 -16.22 -1.84 -3.89
CA ILE A 251 -16.89 -0.56 -3.62
C ILE A 251 -18.37 -0.60 -4.03
N LEU A 252 -18.68 -1.17 -5.19
CA LEU A 252 -20.05 -1.22 -5.73
C LEU A 252 -20.95 -2.22 -5.00
N GLU A 253 -20.42 -3.40 -4.66
CA GLU A 253 -21.17 -4.46 -3.99
C GLU A 253 -21.26 -4.24 -2.48
N PHE A 254 -20.11 -3.97 -1.85
CA PHE A 254 -20.00 -3.86 -0.40
C PHE A 254 -20.24 -2.44 0.11
N LYS A 255 -20.32 -1.43 -0.75
CA LYS A 255 -20.61 -0.04 -0.36
C LYS A 255 -19.91 0.41 0.95
N PRO A 256 -18.57 0.31 1.03
CA PRO A 256 -17.83 0.69 2.24
C PRO A 256 -17.99 2.18 2.56
N ASP A 257 -18.03 2.50 3.84
CA ASP A 257 -17.96 3.86 4.36
C ASP A 257 -16.52 4.38 4.37
N LEU A 258 -15.55 3.50 4.63
CA LEU A 258 -14.12 3.84 4.66
C LEU A 258 -13.24 2.64 4.26
N VAL A 259 -12.01 2.94 3.86
CA VAL A 259 -10.94 1.96 3.66
C VAL A 259 -10.00 2.03 4.87
N LEU A 260 -9.55 0.89 5.37
CA LEU A 260 -8.54 0.82 6.45
C LEU A 260 -7.33 0.00 5.99
N THR A 261 -6.14 0.55 6.22
CA THR A 261 -4.86 -0.11 6.01
C THR A 261 -3.93 0.06 7.21
N ILE A 262 -3.02 -0.91 7.41
CA ILE A 262 -1.94 -0.85 8.40
C ILE A 262 -0.64 -0.49 7.69
N ASN A 263 0.13 0.46 8.23
CA ASN A 263 1.41 0.92 7.67
C ASN A 263 1.32 1.31 6.18
N HIS A 264 0.19 1.88 5.75
CA HIS A 264 -0.04 2.26 4.35
C HIS A 264 0.11 1.10 3.34
N LEU A 265 0.04 -0.16 3.80
CA LEU A 265 0.20 -1.33 2.95
C LEU A 265 -0.97 -1.40 1.95
N GLY A 266 -0.63 -1.60 0.67
CA GLY A 266 -1.64 -1.69 -0.40
C GLY A 266 -2.07 -0.35 -0.96
N VAL A 267 -1.43 0.74 -0.55
CA VAL A 267 -1.40 1.98 -1.30
C VAL A 267 -0.21 1.92 -2.25
N ASP A 268 -0.41 2.32 -3.51
CA ASP A 268 0.64 2.40 -4.52
C ASP A 268 1.45 3.69 -4.37
N ARG A 269 2.67 3.69 -4.92
CA ARG A 269 3.62 4.79 -4.75
C ARG A 269 3.27 5.99 -5.61
N GLU A 270 2.63 5.70 -6.74
CA GLU A 270 2.28 6.63 -7.81
C GLU A 270 1.04 7.47 -7.46
N GLY A 271 0.25 7.05 -6.46
CA GLY A 271 -0.94 7.76 -5.97
C GLY A 271 -2.25 7.37 -6.66
N VAL A 272 -2.23 6.35 -7.54
CA VAL A 272 -3.38 5.88 -8.33
C VAL A 272 -4.55 5.46 -7.44
N LEU A 273 -4.29 4.72 -6.35
CA LEU A 273 -5.31 4.34 -5.39
C LEU A 273 -5.89 5.56 -4.71
N MET A 274 -5.05 6.52 -4.30
CA MET A 274 -5.53 7.72 -3.61
C MET A 274 -6.43 8.56 -4.52
N GLU A 275 -6.05 8.73 -5.79
CA GLU A 275 -6.89 9.40 -6.79
C GLU A 275 -8.23 8.66 -7.02
N LEU A 276 -8.20 7.33 -7.07
CA LEU A 276 -9.40 6.50 -7.20
C LEU A 276 -10.33 6.66 -6.00
N LEU A 277 -9.78 6.62 -4.78
CA LEU A 277 -10.53 6.81 -3.55
C LEU A 277 -11.14 8.22 -3.46
N GLU A 278 -10.41 9.24 -3.88
CA GLU A 278 -10.89 10.62 -3.95
C GLU A 278 -12.05 10.78 -4.94
N LYS A 279 -11.94 10.20 -6.14
CA LYS A 279 -13.04 10.17 -7.13
C LYS A 279 -14.27 9.45 -6.58
N CYS A 280 -14.08 8.39 -5.78
CA CYS A 280 -15.15 7.69 -5.07
C CYS A 280 -15.63 8.40 -3.79
N ARG A 281 -14.99 9.49 -3.36
CA ARG A 281 -15.21 10.15 -2.06
C ARG A 281 -15.20 9.15 -0.90
N LEU A 282 -14.26 8.21 -0.95
CA LEU A 282 -14.13 7.11 -0.02
C LEU A 282 -12.89 7.37 0.86
N PRO A 283 -13.06 7.70 2.15
CA PRO A 283 -11.92 8.04 3.00
C PRO A 283 -11.04 6.84 3.32
N LEU A 284 -9.74 7.08 3.41
CA LEU A 284 -8.71 6.14 3.82
C LEU A 284 -8.29 6.42 5.28
N ALA A 285 -8.43 5.43 6.15
CA ALA A 285 -7.74 5.36 7.43
C ALA A 285 -6.42 4.59 7.26
N SER A 286 -5.29 5.22 7.57
CA SER A 286 -4.00 4.55 7.60
C SER A 286 -3.44 4.53 9.02
N TRP A 287 -3.42 3.35 9.64
CA TRP A 287 -2.86 3.17 10.98
C TRP A 287 -1.43 2.66 10.91
N PHE A 288 -0.50 3.54 11.24
CA PHE A 288 0.91 3.21 11.38
C PHE A 288 1.14 2.54 12.74
N VAL A 289 1.85 1.42 12.69
CA VAL A 289 2.43 0.67 13.81
C VAL A 289 3.94 0.44 13.60
N ASP A 290 4.48 0.97 12.51
CA ASP A 290 5.90 1.14 12.18
C ASP A 290 6.16 2.56 11.64
N ASN A 291 7.41 3.06 11.76
CA ASN A 291 7.67 4.50 11.68
C ASN A 291 7.20 5.07 10.33
N PRO A 292 6.24 6.02 10.33
CA PRO A 292 5.62 6.49 9.10
C PRO A 292 6.63 7.12 8.16
N HIS A 293 7.70 7.76 8.67
CA HIS A 293 8.76 8.33 7.84
C HIS A 293 9.59 7.27 7.12
N LEU A 294 9.66 6.05 7.66
CA LEU A 294 10.31 4.92 6.99
C LEU A 294 9.40 4.23 5.97
N VAL A 295 8.13 4.64 5.86
CA VAL A 295 7.14 4.04 4.95
C VAL A 295 6.75 5.03 3.87
N LEU A 296 6.35 6.25 4.26
CA LEU A 296 5.79 7.26 3.38
C LEU A 296 6.80 7.84 2.38
N TYR A 297 8.09 7.71 2.63
CA TYR A 297 9.14 8.28 1.77
C TYR A 297 9.17 7.74 0.32
N VAL A 298 8.64 6.53 0.07
CA VAL A 298 8.62 5.95 -1.29
C VAL A 298 7.43 6.44 -2.13
N TYR A 299 6.56 7.24 -1.56
CA TYR A 299 5.31 7.64 -2.19
C TYR A 299 5.35 9.09 -2.67
N THR A 300 4.77 9.31 -3.83
CA THR A 300 4.52 10.64 -4.41
C THR A 300 3.04 11.00 -4.24
N ASN A 301 2.72 12.29 -4.04
CA ASN A 301 1.32 12.77 -3.93
C ASN A 301 0.46 12.09 -2.83
N LEU A 302 1.03 11.89 -1.65
CA LEU A 302 0.38 11.23 -0.51
C LEU A 302 -0.73 12.05 0.19
N VAL A 303 -0.63 13.37 0.11
CA VAL A 303 -1.49 14.25 0.88
C VAL A 303 -2.84 14.34 0.19
N SER A 304 -3.87 13.85 0.87
CA SER A 304 -5.26 13.92 0.42
C SER A 304 -6.15 14.32 1.57
N PRO A 305 -7.17 15.19 1.35
CA PRO A 305 -8.19 15.49 2.36
C PRO A 305 -9.04 14.25 2.69
N TRP A 306 -8.96 13.19 1.89
CA TRP A 306 -9.62 11.91 2.12
C TRP A 306 -8.73 10.91 2.87
N ALA A 307 -7.56 11.33 3.38
CA ALA A 307 -6.67 10.47 4.16
C ALA A 307 -6.59 10.93 5.62
N THR A 308 -6.84 9.98 6.53
CA THR A 308 -6.62 10.16 7.97
C THR A 308 -5.53 9.23 8.45
N ILE A 309 -4.52 9.80 9.09
CA ILE A 309 -3.35 9.08 9.60
C ILE A 309 -3.51 8.86 11.10
N PHE A 310 -3.35 7.61 11.52
CA PHE A 310 -3.24 7.23 12.92
C PHE A 310 -1.81 6.78 13.18
N SER A 311 -1.13 7.37 14.15
CA SER A 311 0.22 6.95 14.55
C SER A 311 0.20 6.35 15.95
N TRP A 312 0.82 5.19 16.11
CA TRP A 312 1.00 4.58 17.43
C TRP A 312 2.05 5.29 18.30
N ASP A 313 2.82 6.21 17.73
CA ASP A 313 3.84 7.00 18.42
C ASP A 313 3.49 8.49 18.27
N ALA A 314 3.21 9.13 19.40
CA ALA A 314 2.75 10.51 19.46
C ALA A 314 3.78 11.51 18.89
N ASP A 315 5.06 11.17 18.93
CA ASP A 315 6.14 12.05 18.46
C ASP A 315 6.11 12.24 16.93
N ASN A 316 5.44 11.34 16.21
CA ASN A 316 5.28 11.47 14.77
C ASN A 316 4.18 12.47 14.38
N VAL A 317 3.26 12.81 15.28
CA VAL A 317 2.03 13.56 14.94
C VAL A 317 2.34 14.92 14.31
N ASP A 318 3.22 15.70 14.93
CA ASP A 318 3.55 17.05 14.43
C ASP A 318 4.33 17.00 13.12
N SER A 319 5.25 16.07 12.99
CA SER A 319 6.00 15.87 11.74
C SER A 319 5.10 15.42 10.57
N LEU A 320 4.09 14.60 10.82
CA LEU A 320 3.10 14.18 9.81
C LEU A 320 2.21 15.35 9.40
N ARG A 321 1.79 16.21 10.34
CA ARG A 321 1.07 17.46 10.01
C ARG A 321 1.93 18.41 9.20
N ALA A 322 3.22 18.53 9.53
CA ALA A 322 4.18 19.33 8.77
C ALA A 322 4.39 18.81 7.34
N MET A 323 4.17 17.52 7.08
CA MET A 323 4.14 16.96 5.72
C MET A 323 2.86 17.29 4.93
N GLY A 324 1.84 17.87 5.57
CA GLY A 324 0.62 18.34 4.92
C GLY A 324 -0.63 17.49 5.20
N PHE A 325 -0.54 16.41 5.99
CA PHE A 325 -1.73 15.65 6.38
C PHE A 325 -2.63 16.47 7.32
N GLU A 326 -3.87 16.69 6.91
CA GLU A 326 -4.85 17.48 7.68
C GLU A 326 -5.30 16.73 8.94
N HIS A 327 -5.57 15.42 8.81
CA HIS A 327 -6.11 14.59 9.88
C HIS A 327 -5.06 13.61 10.38
N VAL A 328 -4.37 13.97 11.46
CA VAL A 328 -3.36 13.12 12.12
C VAL A 328 -3.71 12.95 13.59
N HIS A 329 -3.82 11.68 14.03
CA HIS A 329 -4.25 11.30 15.37
C HIS A 329 -3.28 10.30 16.01
N TYR A 330 -3.05 10.44 17.31
CA TYR A 330 -2.38 9.42 18.11
C TYR A 330 -3.33 8.24 18.39
N LEU A 331 -2.89 7.02 18.11
CA LEU A 331 -3.63 5.80 18.40
C LEU A 331 -2.64 4.68 18.79
N PRO A 332 -2.40 4.48 20.10
CA PRO A 332 -1.44 3.49 20.57
C PRO A 332 -1.90 2.06 20.24
N LEU A 333 -0.96 1.12 20.38
CA LEU A 333 -1.28 -0.31 20.33
C LEU A 333 -2.25 -0.71 21.46
N GLY A 334 -2.74 -1.94 21.39
CA GLY A 334 -3.58 -2.58 22.40
C GLY A 334 -3.31 -4.08 22.43
N THR A 335 -4.23 -4.87 22.97
CA THR A 335 -4.14 -6.34 22.98
C THR A 335 -5.50 -6.98 22.77
N ASP A 336 -5.55 -8.16 22.15
CA ASP A 336 -6.74 -9.02 22.16
C ASP A 336 -6.76 -9.82 23.47
N ILE A 337 -7.70 -9.46 24.34
CA ILE A 337 -7.87 -10.05 25.68
C ILE A 337 -8.55 -11.42 25.66
N HIS A 338 -9.06 -11.86 24.51
CA HIS A 338 -9.57 -13.22 24.32
C HIS A 338 -8.44 -14.19 23.96
N ARG A 339 -7.38 -13.66 23.34
CA ARG A 339 -6.14 -14.38 23.03
C ARG A 339 -5.15 -14.35 24.19
N PHE A 340 -4.76 -13.16 24.61
CA PHE A 340 -3.88 -12.92 25.75
C PHE A 340 -4.71 -12.84 27.02
N ARG A 341 -4.85 -13.98 27.68
CA ARG A 341 -5.61 -14.13 28.92
C ARG A 341 -4.88 -15.05 29.89
N PRO A 342 -5.19 -14.96 31.20
CA PRO A 342 -4.64 -15.89 32.17
C PRO A 342 -4.99 -17.34 31.78
N PRO A 343 -4.09 -18.31 32.05
CA PRO A 343 -4.38 -19.72 31.83
C PRO A 343 -5.60 -20.16 32.64
N SER A 344 -6.41 -21.08 32.10
CA SER A 344 -7.56 -21.65 32.80
C SER A 344 -7.11 -22.47 34.02
N GLY A 345 -7.42 -22.00 35.24
CA GLY A 345 -7.06 -22.66 36.51
C GLY A 345 -6.53 -21.67 37.55
N SER A 346 -6.79 -21.90 38.85
CA SER A 346 -6.48 -20.96 39.94
C SER A 346 -5.00 -20.87 40.35
N ALA A 347 -4.07 -21.42 39.55
CA ALA A 347 -2.65 -21.44 39.89
C ALA A 347 -1.88 -20.39 39.07
N ASN A 348 -1.01 -19.62 39.74
CA ASN A 348 -0.03 -18.70 39.15
C ASN A 348 1.00 -19.39 38.21
N ARG A 349 0.74 -20.62 37.77
CA ARG A 349 1.56 -21.45 36.89
C ARG A 349 0.65 -22.36 36.04
N PRO A 350 0.67 -22.25 34.70
CA PRO A 350 -0.06 -23.20 33.86
C PRO A 350 0.52 -24.61 34.01
N GLU A 351 -0.31 -25.61 34.31
CA GLU A 351 0.04 -27.03 34.22
C GLU A 351 0.54 -27.41 32.81
N SER A 352 0.11 -26.67 31.79
CA SER A 352 0.43 -26.87 30.37
C SER A 352 1.72 -26.17 29.88
N CYS A 353 2.49 -25.52 30.76
CA CYS A 353 3.73 -24.86 30.37
C CYS A 353 4.86 -25.89 30.13
N PRO A 354 5.47 -25.96 28.91
CA PRO A 354 6.60 -26.84 28.65
C PRO A 354 7.82 -26.48 29.50
N ASP A 355 8.58 -27.47 29.97
CA ASP A 355 9.79 -27.22 30.78
C ASP A 355 10.86 -26.42 30.04
N SER A 356 10.90 -26.52 28.71
CA SER A 356 11.75 -25.70 27.85
C SER A 356 11.43 -24.20 27.92
N TRP A 357 10.20 -23.82 28.32
CA TRP A 357 9.73 -22.43 28.41
C TRP A 357 9.77 -21.86 29.83
N ARG A 358 9.75 -22.72 30.85
CA ARG A 358 9.77 -22.28 32.27
C ARG A 358 11.02 -21.48 32.57
N ALA A 359 10.88 -20.23 33.02
CA ALA A 359 12.02 -19.38 33.35
C ALA A 359 11.73 -18.46 34.54
N ARG A 360 12.76 -18.07 35.30
CA ARG A 360 12.61 -16.99 36.30
C ARG A 360 12.52 -15.64 35.60
N VAL A 361 13.40 -15.43 34.63
CA VAL A 361 13.42 -14.25 33.76
C VAL A 361 13.42 -14.73 32.31
N SER A 362 12.56 -14.15 31.48
CA SER A 362 12.59 -14.37 30.04
C SER A 362 12.67 -13.06 29.27
N PHE A 363 13.24 -13.13 28.07
CA PHE A 363 13.25 -12.04 27.10
C PHE A 363 12.83 -12.59 25.75
N VAL A 364 11.95 -11.89 25.05
CA VAL A 364 11.55 -12.23 23.68
C VAL A 364 11.92 -11.07 22.77
N GLY A 365 12.81 -11.29 21.81
CA GLY A 365 13.18 -10.25 20.85
C GLY A 365 14.29 -10.64 19.90
N ASN A 366 14.29 -9.98 18.73
CA ASN A 366 15.34 -10.16 17.73
C ASN A 366 16.63 -9.42 18.15
N SER A 367 17.78 -10.04 17.94
CA SER A 367 19.11 -9.50 18.21
C SER A 367 19.48 -8.34 17.28
N MET A 368 18.75 -8.15 16.17
CA MET A 368 18.99 -7.18 15.09
C MET A 368 20.29 -7.37 14.30
N LEU A 369 21.16 -8.31 14.69
CA LEU A 369 22.48 -8.47 14.09
C LEU A 369 22.42 -8.73 12.59
N ALA A 370 21.60 -9.70 12.16
CA ALA A 370 21.44 -10.01 10.74
C ALA A 370 20.73 -8.90 9.96
N LYS A 371 19.76 -8.22 10.57
CA LYS A 371 19.01 -7.13 9.93
C LYS A 371 19.89 -5.93 9.65
N VAL A 372 20.71 -5.53 10.62
CA VAL A 372 21.70 -4.45 10.44
C VAL A 372 22.72 -4.83 9.37
N ALA A 373 23.29 -6.03 9.45
CA ALA A 373 24.27 -6.50 8.46
C ALA A 373 23.69 -6.53 7.04
N ALA A 374 22.45 -7.00 6.87
CA ALA A 374 21.76 -7.00 5.59
C ALA A 374 21.53 -5.58 5.06
N ARG A 375 21.11 -4.64 5.92
CA ARG A 375 20.87 -3.25 5.52
C ARG A 375 22.15 -2.53 5.11
N LEU A 376 23.24 -2.71 5.87
CA LEU A 376 24.56 -2.17 5.54
C LEU A 376 25.14 -2.78 4.25
N LYS A 377 24.89 -4.08 3.99
CA LYS A 377 25.33 -4.73 2.75
C LYS A 377 24.54 -4.25 1.53
N ALA A 378 23.24 -3.98 1.71
CA ALA A 378 22.37 -3.49 0.64
C ALA A 378 22.67 -2.02 0.29
N GLY A 379 23.01 -1.20 1.27
CA GLY A 379 23.40 0.20 1.05
C GLY A 379 24.85 0.34 0.58
N ARG A 380 25.05 1.01 -0.56
CA ARG A 380 26.39 1.31 -1.10
C ARG A 380 26.96 2.58 -0.45
N PHE A 381 27.14 2.55 0.87
CA PHE A 381 27.50 3.76 1.63
C PHE A 381 28.99 4.14 1.48
N PRO A 382 29.31 5.44 1.39
CA PRO A 382 30.68 5.94 1.45
C PRO A 382 31.44 5.47 2.68
N ARG A 383 32.77 5.28 2.53
CA ARG A 383 33.66 4.82 3.61
C ARG A 383 33.54 5.64 4.90
N PRO A 384 33.49 7.00 4.90
CA PRO A 384 33.34 7.78 6.13
C PRO A 384 32.08 7.39 6.93
N MET A 385 30.96 7.18 6.24
CA MET A 385 29.70 6.76 6.85
C MET A 385 29.81 5.35 7.45
N LEU A 386 30.44 4.40 6.74
CA LEU A 386 30.66 3.03 7.23
C LEU A 386 31.64 2.94 8.40
N LEU A 387 32.57 3.90 8.54
CA LEU A 387 33.45 3.97 9.70
C LEU A 387 32.74 4.57 10.92
N ALA A 388 31.86 5.55 10.70
CA ALA A 388 31.18 6.27 11.76
C ALA A 388 29.85 5.65 12.23
N TYR A 389 29.19 4.79 11.44
CA TYR A 389 27.78 4.41 11.71
C TYR A 389 27.52 3.83 13.11
N ARG A 390 28.49 3.12 13.70
CA ARG A 390 28.33 2.57 15.07
C ARG A 390 28.35 3.66 16.14
N GLU A 391 29.20 4.66 15.95
CA GLU A 391 29.28 5.81 16.85
C GLU A 391 28.01 6.65 16.72
N VAL A 392 27.61 6.94 15.49
CA VAL A 392 26.34 7.62 15.19
C VAL A 392 25.17 6.86 15.82
N ALA A 393 25.11 5.55 15.65
CA ALA A 393 24.03 4.74 16.22
C ALA A 393 24.03 4.72 17.75
N ARG A 394 25.19 4.74 18.41
CA ARG A 394 25.27 4.85 19.87
C ARG A 394 24.81 6.22 20.34
N SER A 395 25.39 7.27 19.77
CA SER A 395 25.05 8.66 20.08
C SER A 395 23.56 8.94 19.83
N PHE A 396 23.02 8.49 18.70
CA PHE A 396 21.60 8.57 18.42
C PHE A 396 20.80 7.76 19.44
N GLY A 397 21.15 6.51 19.72
CA GLY A 397 20.42 5.68 20.68
C GLY A 397 20.34 6.26 22.09
N ASP A 398 21.37 7.00 22.50
CA ASP A 398 21.48 7.63 23.83
C ASP A 398 20.92 9.06 23.87
N SER A 399 20.59 9.66 22.71
CA SER A 399 19.99 11.00 22.64
C SER A 399 18.45 10.98 22.67
N ALA A 400 17.86 12.15 22.89
CA ALA A 400 16.41 12.34 22.79
C ALA A 400 15.89 12.48 21.34
N ASP A 401 16.79 12.51 20.35
CA ASP A 401 16.45 12.87 18.96
C ASP A 401 15.63 11.77 18.26
N ASP A 402 14.61 12.15 17.50
CA ASP A 402 13.75 11.20 16.79
C ASP A 402 14.09 11.04 15.31
N SER A 403 15.00 11.90 14.80
CA SER A 403 15.47 11.87 13.41
C SER A 403 16.97 11.62 13.34
N VAL A 404 17.37 10.54 12.67
CA VAL A 404 18.79 10.26 12.38
C VAL A 404 19.39 11.36 11.52
N ARG A 405 18.65 11.86 10.52
CA ARG A 405 19.09 12.97 9.66
C ARG A 405 19.47 14.20 10.49
N GLU A 406 18.60 14.59 11.41
CA GLU A 406 18.83 15.78 12.23
C GLU A 406 19.95 15.56 13.26
N HIS A 407 20.02 14.37 13.86
CA HIS A 407 21.12 13.99 14.74
C HIS A 407 22.47 14.04 14.03
N LEU A 408 22.55 13.54 12.79
CA LEU A 408 23.74 13.64 11.96
C LEU A 408 24.11 15.11 11.71
N ARG A 409 23.13 15.94 11.33
CA ARG A 409 23.35 17.36 11.02
C ARG A 409 23.96 18.13 12.19
N ILE A 410 23.50 17.85 13.41
CA ILE A 410 23.93 18.53 14.62
C ILE A 410 25.23 17.94 15.19
N VAL A 411 25.29 16.61 15.35
CA VAL A 411 26.34 15.93 16.13
C VAL A 411 27.48 15.41 15.25
N PHE A 412 27.20 15.05 13.99
CA PHE A 412 28.17 14.47 13.06
C PHE A 412 28.17 15.20 11.70
N PRO A 413 28.48 16.51 11.65
CA PRO A 413 28.32 17.33 10.44
C PRO A 413 29.13 16.80 9.24
N GLU A 414 30.31 16.22 9.48
CA GLU A 414 31.12 15.60 8.41
C GLU A 414 30.46 14.35 7.80
N VAL A 415 29.80 13.53 8.63
CA VAL A 415 29.02 12.37 8.17
C VAL A 415 27.74 12.83 7.49
N PHE A 416 27.11 13.89 8.00
CA PHE A 416 25.93 14.51 7.39
C PHE A 416 26.20 15.00 5.97
N GLN A 417 27.35 15.63 5.71
CA GLN A 417 27.74 16.05 4.35
C GLN A 417 27.78 14.85 3.38
N CYS A 418 28.36 13.72 3.81
CA CYS A 418 28.38 12.50 3.00
C CYS A 418 26.98 11.91 2.80
N PHE A 419 26.15 11.95 3.85
CA PHE A 419 24.78 11.48 3.84
C PHE A 419 23.89 12.31 2.90
N ASP A 420 24.01 13.64 2.94
CA ASP A 420 23.22 14.55 2.13
C ASP A 420 23.63 14.47 0.65
N ALA A 421 24.91 14.16 0.39
CA ALA A 421 25.45 13.90 -0.95
C ALA A 421 25.05 12.53 -1.56
N LEU A 422 24.32 11.66 -0.85
CA LEU A 422 23.79 10.43 -1.43
C LEU A 422 22.80 10.75 -2.57
N PRO A 423 22.83 10.02 -3.69
CA PRO A 423 22.10 10.44 -4.88
C PRO A 423 20.58 10.21 -4.79
N SER A 424 20.13 9.25 -3.98
CA SER A 424 18.70 8.89 -3.86
C SER A 424 18.15 9.03 -2.42
N VAL A 425 16.83 9.22 -2.31
CA VAL A 425 16.13 9.22 -1.01
C VAL A 425 16.18 7.83 -0.39
N GLU A 426 16.11 6.79 -1.22
CA GLU A 426 16.17 5.38 -0.83
C GLU A 426 17.48 5.04 -0.15
N GLU A 427 18.61 5.54 -0.65
CA GLU A 427 19.92 5.34 -0.01
C GLU A 427 20.03 6.08 1.31
N ARG A 428 19.56 7.33 1.38
CA ARG A 428 19.50 8.09 2.63
C ARG A 428 18.71 7.33 3.69
N LEU A 429 17.49 6.90 3.36
CA LEU A 429 16.68 6.16 4.31
C LEU A 429 17.25 4.78 4.65
N ALA A 430 17.89 4.10 3.70
CA ALA A 430 18.58 2.85 3.99
C ALA A 430 19.66 3.06 5.07
N PHE A 431 20.36 4.20 5.03
CA PHE A 431 21.34 4.57 6.06
C PHE A 431 20.65 4.90 7.39
N GLU A 432 19.60 5.71 7.39
CA GLU A 432 18.83 6.04 8.59
C GLU A 432 18.27 4.77 9.27
N THR A 433 17.76 3.84 8.47
CA THR A 433 17.30 2.52 8.93
C THR A 433 18.44 1.71 9.54
N ALA A 434 19.62 1.70 8.90
CA ALA A 434 20.78 0.99 9.41
C ALA A 434 21.24 1.55 10.76
N VAL A 435 21.31 2.88 10.90
CA VAL A 435 21.65 3.56 12.16
C VAL A 435 20.62 3.26 13.24
N THR A 436 19.32 3.38 12.93
CA THR A 436 18.23 3.11 13.89
C THR A 436 18.23 1.67 14.39
N TRP A 437 18.43 0.71 13.48
CA TRP A 437 18.50 -0.71 13.83
C TRP A 437 19.78 -1.06 14.58
N GLU A 438 20.90 -0.40 14.29
CA GLU A 438 22.15 -0.55 15.04
C GLU A 438 22.01 0.04 16.45
N ALA A 439 21.37 1.21 16.60
CA ALA A 439 21.07 1.81 17.90
C ALA A 439 20.22 0.87 18.75
N THR A 440 19.19 0.29 18.13
CA THR A 440 18.35 -0.75 18.74
C THR A 440 19.17 -1.96 19.16
N ARG A 441 20.08 -2.45 18.29
CA ARG A 441 20.96 -3.59 18.59
C ARG A 441 21.83 -3.30 19.81
N LEU A 442 22.48 -2.14 19.83
CA LEU A 442 23.41 -1.73 20.90
C LEU A 442 22.67 -1.60 22.23
N TYR A 443 21.56 -0.86 22.27
CA TYR A 443 20.75 -0.69 23.47
C TYR A 443 20.21 -2.00 24.01
N ARG A 444 19.58 -2.81 23.15
CA ARG A 444 19.02 -4.11 23.53
C ARG A 444 20.10 -5.05 24.04
N ASN A 445 21.28 -5.05 23.42
CA ASN A 445 22.39 -5.87 23.89
C ASN A 445 22.88 -5.42 25.28
N ARG A 446 22.98 -4.11 25.56
CA ARG A 446 23.25 -3.61 26.92
C ARG A 446 22.22 -4.11 27.92
N CYS A 447 20.93 -3.94 27.63
CA CYS A 447 19.84 -4.37 28.52
C CYS A 447 19.85 -5.89 28.77
N VAL A 448 19.98 -6.70 27.71
CA VAL A 448 19.99 -8.16 27.83
C VAL A 448 21.23 -8.67 28.57
N GLN A 449 22.38 -7.99 28.48
CA GLN A 449 23.55 -8.34 29.29
C GLN A 449 23.28 -8.18 30.79
N ARG A 450 22.47 -7.19 31.19
CA ARG A 450 22.14 -6.91 32.60
C ARG A 450 21.26 -7.99 33.23
N ILE A 451 20.54 -8.77 32.43
CA ILE A 451 19.71 -9.87 32.92
C ILE A 451 20.43 -11.22 32.98
N LEU A 452 21.64 -11.34 32.42
CA LEU A 452 22.39 -12.62 32.37
C LEU A 452 22.68 -13.26 33.73
N PRO A 453 23.01 -12.52 34.81
CA PRO A 453 23.23 -13.11 36.13
C PRO A 453 22.04 -13.93 36.66
N PHE A 454 20.82 -13.65 36.16
CA PHE A 454 19.59 -14.32 36.56
C PHE A 454 19.22 -15.53 35.69
N LYS A 455 20.17 -16.00 34.87
CA LYS A 455 20.04 -17.19 34.00
C LYS A 455 18.80 -17.17 33.11
N PRO A 456 18.63 -16.12 32.28
CA PRO A 456 17.40 -15.88 31.56
C PRO A 456 17.16 -16.89 30.43
N LEU A 457 15.91 -17.04 30.03
CA LEU A 457 15.52 -17.64 28.76
C LEU A 457 15.36 -16.56 27.69
N ILE A 458 16.19 -16.59 26.65
CA ILE A 458 16.18 -15.62 25.56
C ILE A 458 15.57 -16.29 24.31
N ALA A 459 14.36 -15.88 23.97
CA ALA A 459 13.65 -16.32 22.77
C ALA A 459 13.85 -15.32 21.62
N GLY A 460 14.42 -15.78 20.51
CA GLY A 460 14.72 -14.93 19.36
C GLY A 460 15.57 -15.64 18.32
N ASP A 461 16.08 -14.87 17.37
CA ASP A 461 16.94 -15.39 16.32
C ASP A 461 18.25 -16.00 16.88
N LYS A 462 18.83 -16.91 16.10
CA LYS A 462 20.06 -17.63 16.48
C LYS A 462 21.27 -16.72 16.71
N TYR A 463 21.25 -15.46 16.26
CA TYR A 463 22.40 -14.56 16.37
C TYR A 463 22.59 -14.03 17.80
N TRP A 464 21.65 -14.27 18.72
CA TRP A 464 21.89 -14.10 20.17
C TRP A 464 23.10 -14.91 20.67
N LYS A 465 23.34 -16.11 20.12
CA LYS A 465 24.53 -16.93 20.44
C LYS A 465 25.84 -16.27 20.05
N ILE A 466 25.82 -15.39 19.04
CA ILE A 466 26.97 -14.61 18.60
C ILE A 466 27.09 -13.34 19.45
N ALA A 467 25.98 -12.63 19.61
CA ALA A 467 25.89 -11.38 20.36
C ALA A 467 26.29 -11.51 21.84
N LEU A 468 26.14 -12.70 22.41
CA LEU A 468 26.49 -13.02 23.80
C LEU A 468 27.66 -14.02 23.91
N ARG A 469 28.43 -14.21 22.82
CA ARG A 469 29.59 -15.11 22.83
C ARG A 469 30.64 -14.63 23.83
N GLY A 470 31.21 -15.56 24.60
CA GLY A 470 32.25 -15.25 25.59
C GLY A 470 31.73 -14.74 26.93
N ARG A 471 30.41 -14.76 27.15
CA ARG A 471 29.81 -14.45 28.45
C ARG A 471 29.81 -15.70 29.35
N PRO A 472 30.37 -15.62 30.57
CA PRO A 472 30.50 -16.77 31.47
C PRO A 472 29.16 -17.22 32.09
N GLU A 473 28.14 -16.37 32.10
CA GLU A 473 26.85 -16.64 32.72
C GLU A 473 26.05 -17.70 31.93
N ALA A 474 25.42 -18.63 32.66
CA ALA A 474 24.56 -19.63 32.04
C ALA A 474 23.21 -19.01 31.65
N TRP A 475 22.90 -18.93 30.36
CA TRP A 475 21.59 -18.52 29.82
C TRP A 475 21.06 -19.57 28.84
N ARG A 476 19.75 -19.56 28.58
CA ARG A 476 19.13 -20.51 27.63
C ARG A 476 18.64 -19.77 26.40
N TRP A 477 18.91 -20.33 25.23
CA TRP A 477 18.37 -19.85 23.96
C TRP A 477 17.13 -20.65 23.56
N HIS A 478 16.12 -19.95 23.08
CA HIS A 478 14.95 -20.52 22.41
C HIS A 478 14.79 -19.87 21.02
N PRO A 479 14.36 -20.59 19.97
CA PRO A 479 14.03 -19.99 18.69
C PRO A 479 12.88 -18.97 18.81
N GLU A 480 12.66 -18.21 17.73
CA GLU A 480 11.57 -17.23 17.62
C GLU A 480 10.21 -17.88 17.91
N LEU A 481 9.36 -17.15 18.63
CA LEU A 481 8.03 -17.58 19.05
C LEU A 481 6.98 -16.92 18.16
N SER A 482 5.98 -17.70 17.74
CA SER A 482 4.82 -17.20 17.01
C SER A 482 3.97 -16.31 17.91
N TYR A 483 3.61 -15.13 17.39
CA TYR A 483 2.75 -14.18 18.10
C TYR A 483 1.41 -14.81 18.50
N TYR A 484 0.81 -15.57 17.59
CA TYR A 484 -0.55 -16.09 17.77
C TYR A 484 -0.62 -17.38 18.59
N SER A 485 0.29 -18.33 18.35
CA SER A 485 0.21 -19.67 18.94
C SER A 485 1.05 -19.84 20.20
N ASP A 486 2.14 -19.07 20.33
CA ASP A 486 3.17 -19.33 21.33
C ASP A 486 3.15 -18.29 22.44
N LEU A 487 3.17 -16.99 22.11
CA LEU A 487 3.31 -15.91 23.10
C LEU A 487 2.25 -15.93 24.22
N PRO A 488 0.94 -16.13 23.94
CA PRO A 488 -0.08 -16.20 24.99
C PRO A 488 0.16 -17.33 26.00
N ARG A 489 0.84 -18.40 25.58
CA ARG A 489 1.19 -19.56 26.40
C ARG A 489 2.58 -19.42 27.04
N PHE A 490 3.48 -18.66 26.40
CA PHE A 490 4.84 -18.43 26.83
C PHE A 490 4.93 -17.41 27.97
N TYR A 491 4.21 -16.29 27.91
CA TYR A 491 4.30 -15.26 28.96
C TYR A 491 3.99 -15.79 30.36
N PRO A 492 2.96 -16.66 30.56
CA PRO A 492 2.70 -17.30 31.85
C PRO A 492 3.77 -18.29 32.35
N CYS A 493 4.76 -18.63 31.52
CA CYS A 493 5.85 -19.53 31.90
C CYS A 493 7.01 -18.82 32.62
N SER A 494 6.93 -17.49 32.78
CA SER A 494 8.00 -16.68 33.36
C SER A 494 7.55 -15.96 34.62
N GLU A 495 8.39 -15.90 35.65
CA GLU A 495 8.11 -15.05 36.82
C GLU A 495 8.23 -13.56 36.47
N ILE A 496 9.25 -13.21 35.69
CA ILE A 496 9.47 -11.86 35.15
C ILE A 496 9.60 -11.97 33.63
N ASN A 497 8.73 -11.27 32.91
CA ASN A 497 8.90 -11.02 31.48
C ASN A 497 9.68 -9.71 31.34
N PHE A 498 10.89 -9.78 30.80
CA PHE A 498 11.75 -8.61 30.59
C PHE A 498 11.54 -8.05 29.17
N ASN A 499 11.45 -6.73 29.05
CA ASN A 499 11.26 -6.00 27.81
C ASN A 499 12.25 -4.84 27.67
N CYS A 500 12.59 -4.52 26.43
CA CYS A 500 13.24 -3.29 26.03
C CYS A 500 12.72 -2.91 24.64
N THR A 501 12.27 -1.66 24.43
CA THR A 501 11.71 -1.26 23.14
C THR A 501 12.79 -1.03 22.06
N SER A 502 12.34 -0.77 20.83
CA SER A 502 13.21 -0.44 19.71
C SER A 502 13.59 1.04 19.74
N MET A 503 14.79 1.40 19.30
CA MET A 503 15.19 2.81 19.14
C MET A 503 14.54 3.50 17.94
N GLN A 504 13.71 2.77 17.20
CA GLN A 504 12.79 3.32 16.20
C GLN A 504 11.58 4.03 16.84
N MET A 505 11.30 3.78 18.12
CA MET A 505 10.15 4.29 18.88
C MET A 505 10.61 4.76 20.27
N LYS A 506 11.29 5.91 20.32
CA LYS A 506 11.86 6.40 21.59
C LYS A 506 10.80 6.89 22.57
N GLY A 507 9.68 7.40 22.06
CA GLY A 507 8.54 7.81 22.90
C GLY A 507 7.52 6.71 23.15
N ALA A 508 7.29 5.81 22.18
CA ALA A 508 6.24 4.80 22.28
C ALA A 508 6.66 3.48 22.92
N VAL A 509 5.64 2.71 23.33
CA VAL A 509 5.78 1.36 23.87
C VAL A 509 5.50 0.30 22.82
N ASN A 510 6.09 -0.90 22.99
CA ASN A 510 5.83 -2.03 22.10
C ASN A 510 4.67 -2.91 22.61
N GLN A 511 4.26 -3.86 21.77
CA GLN A 511 3.15 -4.79 22.01
C GLN A 511 3.19 -5.53 23.37
N ARG A 512 4.39 -5.86 23.88
CA ARG A 512 4.57 -6.60 25.15
C ARG A 512 4.03 -5.86 26.36
N VAL A 513 4.01 -4.53 26.31
CA VAL A 513 3.48 -3.68 27.39
C VAL A 513 1.98 -3.90 27.60
N PHE A 514 1.27 -4.41 26.59
CA PHE A 514 -0.16 -4.73 26.69
C PHE A 514 -0.39 -6.25 26.87
N ASP A 515 0.26 -7.08 26.06
CA ASP A 515 0.03 -8.53 26.03
C ASP A 515 0.39 -9.24 27.35
N VAL A 516 1.53 -8.87 27.96
CA VAL A 516 2.03 -9.53 29.17
C VAL A 516 1.08 -9.28 30.35
N PRO A 517 0.65 -8.04 30.65
CA PRO A 517 -0.39 -7.79 31.62
C PRO A 517 -1.73 -8.45 31.30
N ALA A 518 -2.14 -8.53 30.03
CA ALA A 518 -3.40 -9.19 29.66
C ALA A 518 -3.43 -10.68 30.05
N CYS A 519 -2.28 -11.37 29.92
CA CYS A 519 -2.03 -12.71 30.45
C CYS A 519 -1.95 -12.80 31.99
N GLY A 520 -2.10 -11.67 32.70
CA GLY A 520 -1.96 -11.59 34.16
C GLY A 520 -0.53 -11.72 34.65
N GLN A 521 0.45 -11.43 33.80
CA GLN A 521 1.87 -11.63 34.09
C GLN A 521 2.59 -10.32 34.35
N PHE A 522 3.71 -10.42 35.06
CA PHE A 522 4.52 -9.28 35.42
C PHE A 522 5.54 -8.93 34.33
N LEU A 523 5.67 -7.63 34.06
CA LEU A 523 6.56 -7.06 33.07
C LEU A 523 7.52 -6.06 33.73
N ILE A 524 8.79 -6.15 33.40
CA ILE A 524 9.75 -5.05 33.56
C ILE A 524 10.09 -4.54 32.16
N THR A 525 9.93 -3.25 31.94
CA THR A 525 10.20 -2.59 30.66
C THR A 525 11.05 -1.35 30.85
N ASP A 526 11.54 -0.77 29.77
CA ASP A 526 12.17 0.54 29.74
C ASP A 526 11.14 1.68 29.80
N GLN A 527 11.48 2.77 30.48
CA GLN A 527 10.68 3.99 30.53
C GLN A 527 10.70 4.67 29.16
N ARG A 528 9.51 5.10 28.72
CA ARG A 528 9.29 5.78 27.44
C ARG A 528 8.44 7.03 27.66
N ARG A 529 8.56 8.03 26.78
CA ARG A 529 7.89 9.33 26.95
C ARG A 529 6.37 9.20 27.14
N GLN A 530 5.76 8.25 26.44
CA GLN A 530 4.30 8.04 26.45
C GLN A 530 3.86 7.00 27.49
N MET A 531 4.77 6.51 28.35
CA MET A 531 4.43 5.49 29.36
C MET A 531 3.38 6.02 30.34
N ASP A 532 3.55 7.25 30.82
CA ASP A 532 2.71 7.84 31.88
C ASP A 532 1.29 8.15 31.41
N GLU A 533 1.07 8.26 30.09
CA GLU A 533 -0.28 8.36 29.49
C GLU A 533 -0.98 7.01 29.45
N LEU A 534 -0.22 5.93 29.42
CA LEU A 534 -0.71 4.56 29.30
C LEU A 534 -0.88 3.91 30.68
N PHE A 535 0.07 4.07 31.58
CA PHE A 535 0.10 3.40 32.89
C PHE A 535 0.63 4.34 33.98
N GLU A 536 0.29 4.07 35.24
CA GLU A 536 0.90 4.73 36.40
C GLU A 536 2.20 4.00 36.83
N PRO A 537 3.41 4.56 36.61
CA PRO A 537 4.67 3.91 36.98
C PRO A 537 4.78 3.60 38.47
N GLY A 538 5.35 2.44 38.81
CA GLY A 538 5.47 1.95 40.19
C GLY A 538 4.19 1.34 40.77
N ARG A 539 3.04 1.54 40.14
CA ARG A 539 1.75 0.94 40.52
C ARG A 539 1.22 -0.06 39.50
N GLU A 540 1.22 0.34 38.23
CA GLU A 540 0.66 -0.43 37.12
C GLU A 540 1.75 -0.94 36.16
N VAL A 541 2.98 -0.42 36.25
CA VAL A 541 4.12 -0.87 35.45
C VAL A 541 5.42 -0.66 36.22
N VAL A 542 6.41 -1.53 35.98
CA VAL A 542 7.79 -1.32 36.44
C VAL A 542 8.64 -0.95 35.24
N ALA A 543 9.18 0.26 35.28
CA ALA A 543 10.00 0.81 34.21
C ALA A 543 11.39 1.21 34.73
N TYR A 544 12.45 0.85 34.00
CA TYR A 544 13.82 1.35 34.26
C TYR A 544 14.14 2.50 33.31
N SER A 545 14.86 3.51 33.77
CA SER A 545 15.33 4.63 32.94
C SER A 545 16.76 4.39 32.45
N ASP A 546 17.58 3.76 33.28
CA ASP A 546 18.95 3.36 32.98
C ASP A 546 19.07 1.82 32.98
N PRO A 547 19.70 1.20 31.96
CA PRO A 547 20.05 -0.21 31.99
C PRO A 547 20.80 -0.68 33.25
N GLU A 548 21.50 0.20 33.97
CA GLU A 548 22.16 -0.15 35.23
C GLU A 548 21.17 -0.46 36.38
N GLU A 549 19.91 -0.03 36.30
CA GLU A 549 18.86 -0.35 37.31
C GLU A 549 18.31 -1.77 37.15
N ILE A 550 18.51 -2.38 35.99
CA ILE A 550 17.91 -3.68 35.63
C ILE A 550 18.24 -4.79 36.66
N PRO A 551 19.49 -4.97 37.12
CA PRO A 551 19.82 -6.03 38.06
C PRO A 551 19.09 -5.87 39.40
N ASP A 552 19.03 -4.66 39.94
CA ASP A 552 18.38 -4.39 41.23
C ASP A 552 16.87 -4.59 41.16
N LEU A 553 16.23 -4.15 40.07
CA LEU A 553 14.80 -4.38 39.84
C LEU A 553 14.48 -5.87 39.71
N ILE A 554 15.27 -6.62 38.93
CA ILE A 554 15.06 -8.06 38.77
C ILE A 554 15.25 -8.77 40.11
N ASP A 555 16.33 -8.48 40.83
CA ASP A 555 16.59 -9.11 42.12
C ASP A 555 15.47 -8.83 43.12
N PHE A 556 15.03 -7.57 43.22
CA PHE A 556 13.92 -7.18 44.08
C PHE A 556 12.65 -7.95 43.73
N TYR A 557 12.18 -7.91 42.48
CA TYR A 557 10.90 -8.53 42.11
C TYR A 557 10.97 -10.06 42.07
N LEU A 558 12.15 -10.67 41.97
CA LEU A 558 12.33 -12.11 42.16
C LEU A 558 12.16 -12.52 43.63
N HIS A 559 12.54 -11.67 44.58
CA HIS A 559 12.42 -11.93 46.02
C HIS A 559 11.10 -11.43 46.64
N HIS A 560 10.31 -10.62 45.91
CA HIS A 560 9.05 -10.03 46.40
C HIS A 560 7.83 -10.43 45.53
N PRO A 561 7.36 -11.70 45.59
CA PRO A 561 6.27 -12.19 44.75
C PRO A 561 4.94 -11.43 44.97
N LEU A 562 4.63 -11.01 46.20
CA LEU A 562 3.40 -10.25 46.47
C LEU A 562 3.41 -8.86 45.82
N ALA A 563 4.56 -8.17 45.81
CA ALA A 563 4.70 -6.89 45.13
C ALA A 563 4.53 -7.07 43.61
N ARG A 564 5.16 -8.12 43.08
CA ARG A 564 5.07 -8.52 41.68
C ARG A 564 3.63 -8.80 41.22
N GLU A 565 2.89 -9.60 42.00
CA GLU A 565 1.49 -9.94 41.74
C GLU A 565 0.55 -8.73 41.84
N LYS A 566 0.81 -7.82 42.78
CA LYS A 566 0.05 -6.58 42.93
C LYS A 566 0.14 -5.71 41.68
N ILE A 567 1.36 -5.51 41.16
CA ILE A 567 1.58 -4.71 39.94
C ILE A 567 0.99 -5.40 38.72
N ALA A 568 1.22 -6.71 38.53
CA ALA A 568 0.67 -7.45 37.39
C ALA A 568 -0.87 -7.39 37.33
N ARG A 569 -1.53 -7.43 38.49
CA ARG A 569 -2.99 -7.28 38.59
C ARG A 569 -3.47 -5.88 38.22
N ALA A 570 -2.83 -4.84 38.77
CA ALA A 570 -3.15 -3.45 38.45
C ALA A 570 -2.93 -3.15 36.96
N ALA A 571 -1.81 -3.62 36.40
CA ALA A 571 -1.49 -3.55 34.97
C ALA A 571 -2.60 -4.19 34.11
N ARG A 572 -3.07 -5.38 34.50
CA ARG A 572 -4.13 -6.10 33.79
C ARG A 572 -5.45 -5.36 33.86
N GLU A 573 -5.84 -4.85 35.02
CA GLU A 573 -7.06 -4.07 35.19
C GLU A 573 -7.05 -2.82 34.29
N ARG A 574 -5.91 -2.11 34.23
CA ARG A 574 -5.69 -0.99 33.32
C ARG A 574 -5.85 -1.42 31.85
N VAL A 575 -5.20 -2.50 31.43
CA VAL A 575 -5.28 -3.01 30.05
C VAL A 575 -6.71 -3.39 29.64
N LEU A 576 -7.42 -4.12 30.49
CA LEU A 576 -8.81 -4.54 30.21
C LEU A 576 -9.76 -3.35 30.08
N ARG A 577 -9.50 -2.28 30.86
CA ARG A 577 -10.33 -1.08 30.86
C ARG A 577 -10.05 -0.16 29.68
N GLU A 578 -8.79 -0.04 29.25
CA GLU A 578 -8.38 1.07 28.39
C GLU A 578 -7.51 0.69 27.18
N HIS A 579 -7.02 -0.55 27.07
CA HIS A 579 -5.99 -0.90 26.07
C HIS A 579 -6.30 -2.17 25.27
N THR A 580 -7.57 -2.40 24.95
CA THR A 580 -7.99 -3.49 24.05
C THR A 580 -8.06 -3.01 22.60
N TYR A 581 -7.88 -3.92 21.65
CA TYR A 581 -8.08 -3.58 20.22
C TYR A 581 -9.52 -3.15 19.91
N ASP A 582 -10.51 -3.66 20.63
CA ASP A 582 -11.91 -3.25 20.53
C ASP A 582 -12.06 -1.75 20.81
N LEU A 583 -11.37 -1.23 21.83
CA LEU A 583 -11.33 0.20 22.14
C LEU A 583 -10.56 1.00 21.09
N ARG A 584 -9.43 0.48 20.58
CA ARG A 584 -8.65 1.14 19.51
C ARG A 584 -9.46 1.29 18.23
N MET A 585 -10.10 0.21 17.80
CA MET A 585 -10.96 0.20 16.64
C MET A 585 -12.18 1.10 16.84
N THR A 586 -12.77 1.11 18.05
CA THR A 586 -13.83 2.07 18.37
C THR A 586 -13.38 3.52 18.20
N SER A 587 -12.21 3.88 18.74
CA SER A 587 -11.65 5.24 18.65
C SER A 587 -11.35 5.63 17.20
N LEU A 588 -10.73 4.73 16.44
CA LEU A 588 -10.42 4.94 15.02
C LEU A 588 -11.70 5.18 14.22
N LEU A 589 -12.68 4.28 14.32
CA LEU A 589 -13.93 4.38 13.56
C LEU A 589 -14.74 5.62 13.95
N LYS A 590 -14.80 6.00 15.23
CA LYS A 590 -15.44 7.25 15.68
C LYS A 590 -14.75 8.49 15.13
N THR A 591 -13.42 8.47 15.05
CA THR A 591 -12.66 9.57 14.43
C THR A 591 -13.02 9.70 12.95
N MET A 592 -13.07 8.58 12.21
CA MET A 592 -13.47 8.60 10.80
C MET A 592 -14.90 9.10 10.61
N LEU A 593 -15.84 8.68 11.46
CA LEU A 593 -17.22 9.19 11.44
C LEU A 593 -17.29 10.69 11.71
N ALA A 594 -16.49 11.22 12.64
CA ALA A 594 -16.48 12.63 12.97
C ALA A 594 -15.87 13.52 11.88
N VAL A 595 -14.92 12.98 11.10
CA VAL A 595 -14.24 13.70 10.02
C VAL A 595 -15.06 13.66 8.72
N TYR A 596 -15.67 12.52 8.38
CA TYR A 596 -16.27 12.30 7.05
C TYR A 596 -17.79 12.07 7.04
N GLY A 597 -18.44 11.94 8.20
CA GLY A 597 -19.89 11.77 8.34
C GLY A 597 -20.62 13.11 8.38
#